data_AF-A0A6J5AJL8-F1
#
_entry.id   AF-A0A6J5AJL8-F1
#
_cell.length_a   1.000
_cell.length_b   1.000
_cell.length_c   1.000
_cell.angle_alpha   90.00
_cell.angle_beta   90.00
_cell.angle_gamma   90.00
#
_symmetry.space_group_name_H-M   'P 1'
#
loop_
_entity.id
_entity.type
_entity.pdbx_description
1 polymer ?
#
loop_
_entity_poly.entity_id
_entity_poly.type
_entity_poly.pdbx_seq_one_letter_code
_entity_poly.pdbx_strand_id
1 'polypeptide(L)'
;MTPAAAVRTAVALALASLVAACADPSPGAMQLKVAQQQKLVPPANETLPLSLRAGSQEVLQDVLSAVGDEVWNCRRNGNALLWVSTGAEATLVDQARQSVGTVMPNRMFSGYDGSYVIGRVTADETVTPGALPWQRVTARLNAGERAGEGRFARTTSVQRVLTSGGVPPDLACDQEGVSLFVPYSATYLFYRASDPAAVVPAPEPPLNAASAAQ
;
A
#
# COMPACT_ATOMS: atom_id res chain seq x y z
N MET A 1 -67.18 61.42 29.86
CA MET A 1 -66.55 62.75 30.02
C MET A 1 -65.61 62.97 28.85
N THR A 2 -65.98 63.89 27.94
CA THR A 2 -65.14 64.81 27.13
C THR A 2 -63.94 64.27 26.30
N PRO A 3 -63.55 64.97 25.20
CA PRO A 3 -63.54 64.35 23.88
C PRO A 3 -62.19 64.48 23.13
N ALA A 4 -62.21 64.02 21.87
CA ALA A 4 -61.56 64.59 20.70
C ALA A 4 -60.07 64.98 20.76
N ALA A 5 -59.28 64.38 19.86
CA ALA A 5 -58.41 65.17 19.00
C ALA A 5 -58.24 64.46 17.66
N ALA A 6 -58.66 65.17 16.63
CA ALA A 6 -58.55 64.79 15.24
C ALA A 6 -57.21 65.25 14.66
N VAL A 7 -57.08 64.95 13.36
CA VAL A 7 -56.31 65.69 12.35
C VAL A 7 -54.82 65.34 12.22
N ARG A 8 -54.44 64.66 11.14
CA ARG A 8 -53.99 65.28 9.87
C ARG A 8 -53.32 64.22 9.00
N THR A 9 -53.99 63.94 7.89
CA THR A 9 -53.44 63.36 6.67
C THR A 9 -52.17 64.11 6.25
N ALA A 10 -51.09 63.37 6.02
CA ALA A 10 -49.97 63.81 5.20
C ALA A 10 -49.75 62.73 4.13
N VAL A 11 -50.15 63.05 2.90
CA VAL A 11 -49.76 62.33 1.70
C VAL A 11 -48.31 62.72 1.42
N ALA A 12 -47.42 61.74 1.36
CA ALA A 12 -46.09 61.91 0.78
C ALA A 12 -45.88 60.79 -0.25
N LEU A 13 -45.88 61.18 -1.54
CA LEU A 13 -45.33 60.39 -2.63
C LEU A 13 -43.86 60.11 -2.36
N ALA A 14 -43.40 58.87 -2.58
CA ALA A 14 -42.09 58.63 -3.20
C ALA A 14 -41.83 57.13 -3.48
N LEU A 15 -41.68 56.85 -4.78
CA LEU A 15 -40.67 55.97 -5.37
C LEU A 15 -40.78 54.45 -5.13
N ALA A 16 -41.53 53.83 -6.05
CA ALA A 16 -41.34 52.45 -6.44
C ALA A 16 -39.87 52.21 -6.86
N SER A 17 -39.17 51.40 -6.07
CA SER A 17 -37.85 50.88 -6.41
C SER A 17 -38.03 49.41 -6.80
N LEU A 18 -38.03 49.13 -8.10
CA LEU A 18 -37.87 47.76 -8.60
C LEU A 18 -36.48 47.28 -8.22
N VAL A 19 -36.38 46.40 -7.22
CA VAL A 19 -35.16 45.63 -7.01
C VAL A 19 -35.22 44.44 -7.96
N ALA A 20 -34.46 44.55 -9.04
CA ALA A 20 -34.14 43.42 -9.91
C ALA A 20 -33.48 42.34 -9.05
N ALA A 21 -34.17 41.21 -8.87
CA ALA A 21 -33.59 40.02 -8.27
C ALA A 21 -32.56 39.44 -9.26
N CYS A 22 -31.30 39.81 -9.09
CA CYS A 22 -30.20 39.06 -9.67
C CYS A 22 -30.19 37.69 -9.00
N ALA A 23 -30.72 36.69 -9.70
CA ALA A 23 -30.43 35.30 -9.38
C ALA A 23 -28.93 35.08 -9.63
N ASP A 24 -28.15 34.99 -8.56
CA ASP A 24 -26.75 34.56 -8.64
C ASP A 24 -26.72 33.09 -9.06
N PRO A 25 -26.15 32.72 -10.22
CA PRO A 25 -25.77 31.35 -10.47
C PRO A 25 -24.56 31.06 -9.57
N SER A 26 -24.83 30.44 -8.43
CA SER A 26 -23.81 29.89 -7.53
C SER A 26 -22.79 29.06 -8.34
N PRO A 27 -21.50 29.45 -8.39
CA PRO A 27 -20.46 28.62 -8.98
C PRO A 27 -20.02 27.61 -7.90
N GLY A 28 -20.93 26.69 -7.60
CA GLY A 28 -20.77 25.66 -6.57
C GLY A 28 -20.84 24.25 -7.14
N ALA A 29 -20.54 24.06 -8.43
CA ALA A 29 -20.18 22.73 -8.91
C ALA A 29 -18.80 22.40 -8.32
N MET A 30 -18.82 21.72 -7.17
CA MET A 30 -17.73 20.84 -6.75
C MET A 30 -17.41 19.92 -7.94
N GLN A 31 -16.45 20.35 -8.76
CA GLN A 31 -15.74 19.45 -9.64
C GLN A 31 -15.05 18.47 -8.69
N LEU A 32 -15.64 17.29 -8.51
CA LEU A 32 -14.82 16.10 -8.30
C LEU A 32 -13.81 16.13 -9.45
N LYS A 33 -12.60 16.58 -9.16
CA LYS A 33 -11.45 16.19 -9.94
C LYS A 33 -11.48 14.67 -9.92
N VAL A 34 -11.97 14.09 -11.01
CA VAL A 34 -11.62 12.74 -11.44
C VAL A 34 -10.13 12.63 -11.11
N ALA A 35 -9.79 11.79 -10.13
CA ALA A 35 -8.41 11.51 -9.79
C ALA A 35 -7.75 11.09 -11.10
N GLN A 36 -6.97 11.99 -11.68
CA GLN A 36 -6.32 11.75 -12.95
C GLN A 36 -5.48 10.49 -12.76
N GLN A 37 -5.68 9.54 -13.67
CA GLN A 37 -5.00 8.26 -13.72
C GLN A 37 -3.48 8.48 -13.73
N GLN A 38 -2.85 8.53 -12.56
CA GLN A 38 -1.40 8.35 -12.49
C GLN A 38 -1.15 6.87 -12.73
N LYS A 39 -0.62 6.54 -13.91
CA LYS A 39 0.05 5.26 -14.17
C LYS A 39 1.05 5.04 -13.04
N LEU A 40 1.09 3.82 -12.50
CA LEU A 40 2.05 3.46 -11.47
C LEU A 40 3.45 3.51 -12.09
N VAL A 41 4.18 4.60 -11.87
CA VAL A 41 5.54 4.79 -12.36
C VAL A 41 6.49 4.40 -11.22
N PRO A 42 7.18 3.25 -11.34
CA PRO A 42 8.13 2.85 -10.31
C PRO A 42 9.38 3.74 -10.35
N PRO A 43 10.07 3.94 -9.21
CA PRO A 43 11.38 4.57 -9.21
C PRO A 43 12.36 3.77 -10.07
N ALA A 44 13.27 4.47 -10.76
CA ALA A 44 14.30 3.79 -11.54
C ALA A 44 15.29 3.08 -10.61
N ASN A 45 15.83 1.93 -11.02
CA ASN A 45 16.64 1.06 -10.15
C ASN A 45 17.87 1.79 -9.59
N GLU A 46 18.49 2.67 -10.39
CA GLU A 46 19.63 3.50 -10.03
C GLU A 46 19.33 4.58 -8.98
N THR A 47 18.05 4.93 -8.79
CA THR A 47 17.62 5.89 -7.76
C THR A 47 17.38 5.24 -6.40
N LEU A 48 17.29 3.90 -6.35
CA LEU A 48 17.15 3.17 -5.11
C LEU A 48 18.49 3.13 -4.33
N PRO A 49 18.44 3.02 -2.99
CA PRO A 49 19.61 2.67 -2.21
C PRO A 49 20.25 1.38 -2.69
N LEU A 50 21.59 1.30 -2.60
CA LEU A 50 22.38 0.25 -3.26
C LEU A 50 21.95 -1.16 -2.84
N SER A 51 21.65 -1.37 -1.55
CA SER A 51 21.20 -2.64 -0.97
C SER A 51 19.83 -3.10 -1.50
N LEU A 52 19.01 -2.16 -1.99
CA LEU A 52 17.65 -2.42 -2.47
C LEU A 52 17.58 -2.65 -3.98
N ARG A 53 18.65 -2.37 -4.74
CA ARG A 53 18.64 -2.47 -6.20
C ARG A 53 18.44 -3.90 -6.68
N ALA A 54 17.72 -4.04 -7.79
CA ALA A 54 17.68 -5.27 -8.58
C ALA A 54 19.04 -5.51 -9.23
N GLY A 55 19.43 -6.78 -9.32
CA GLY A 55 20.68 -7.20 -9.97
C GLY A 55 20.61 -7.06 -11.49
N SER A 56 21.76 -7.11 -12.16
CA SER A 56 21.85 -7.02 -13.62
C SER A 56 21.25 -8.21 -14.37
N GLN A 57 21.02 -9.33 -13.67
CA GLN A 57 20.41 -10.55 -14.21
C GLN A 57 18.91 -10.64 -13.88
N GLU A 58 18.30 -9.53 -13.48
CA GLU A 58 16.87 -9.46 -13.16
C GLU A 58 16.17 -8.47 -14.08
N VAL A 59 14.95 -8.83 -14.48
CA VAL A 59 14.06 -7.97 -15.27
C VAL A 59 12.75 -7.75 -14.53
N LEU A 60 12.24 -6.52 -14.61
CA LEU A 60 10.97 -6.14 -14.00
C LEU A 60 9.82 -6.89 -14.69
N GLN A 61 9.07 -7.63 -13.90
CA GLN A 61 7.93 -8.45 -14.32
C GLN A 61 6.61 -7.73 -14.15
N ASP A 62 6.37 -7.14 -12.98
CA ASP A 62 5.11 -6.47 -12.65
C ASP A 62 5.31 -5.35 -11.62
N VAL A 63 4.38 -4.40 -11.61
CA VAL A 63 4.33 -3.26 -10.69
C VAL A 63 2.93 -3.20 -10.10
N LEU A 64 2.82 -3.50 -8.81
CA LEU A 64 1.55 -3.57 -8.10
C LEU A 64 1.52 -2.55 -6.97
N SER A 65 0.44 -1.79 -6.87
CA SER A 65 0.17 -0.96 -5.69
C SER A 65 -0.46 -1.82 -4.60
N ALA A 66 -0.22 -1.47 -3.34
CA ALA A 66 -0.81 -2.14 -2.20
C ALA A 66 -1.41 -1.14 -1.23
N VAL A 67 -2.59 -1.47 -0.71
CA VAL A 67 -3.27 -0.74 0.36
C VAL A 67 -3.85 -1.75 1.35
N GLY A 68 -3.62 -1.51 2.63
CA GLY A 68 -4.07 -2.36 3.72
C GLY A 68 -3.44 -1.93 5.03
N ASP A 69 -3.09 -2.88 5.88
CA ASP A 69 -2.53 -2.63 7.20
C ASP A 69 -1.21 -3.38 7.39
N GLU A 70 -0.30 -2.77 8.13
CA GLU A 70 0.78 -3.52 8.76
C GLU A 70 0.26 -4.01 10.12
N VAL A 71 0.37 -5.31 10.33
CA VAL A 71 -0.09 -5.97 11.54
C VAL A 71 1.06 -6.01 12.55
N TRP A 72 0.79 -5.50 13.74
CA TRP A 72 1.70 -5.52 14.88
C TRP A 72 1.10 -6.35 15.99
N ASN A 73 1.93 -7.11 16.71
CA ASN A 73 1.51 -7.85 17.89
C ASN A 73 2.29 -7.34 19.10
N CYS A 74 1.57 -7.06 20.19
CA CYS A 74 2.19 -6.66 21.45
C CYS A 74 2.86 -7.87 22.08
N ARG A 75 4.19 -7.83 22.23
CA ARG A 75 4.99 -8.94 22.78
C ARG A 75 5.89 -8.44 23.89
N ARG A 76 6.11 -9.31 24.89
CA ARG A 76 7.10 -9.06 25.93
C ARG A 76 8.52 -9.11 25.38
N ASN A 77 9.28 -8.07 25.71
CA ASN A 77 10.71 -7.98 25.49
C ASN A 77 11.38 -7.53 26.80
N GLY A 78 11.87 -8.51 27.56
CA GLY A 78 12.34 -8.29 28.93
C GLY A 78 11.23 -7.77 29.83
N ASN A 79 11.44 -6.59 30.42
CA ASN A 79 10.48 -5.96 31.33
C ASN A 79 9.48 -5.03 30.62
N ALA A 80 9.61 -4.85 29.30
CA ALA A 80 8.74 -3.99 28.51
C ALA A 80 7.81 -4.82 27.61
N LEU A 81 6.69 -4.20 27.23
CA LEU A 81 5.78 -4.67 26.20
C LEU A 81 5.95 -3.77 24.97
N LEU A 82 6.31 -4.37 23.84
CA LEU A 82 6.62 -3.65 22.60
C LEU A 82 5.82 -4.21 21.43
N TRP A 83 5.48 -3.33 20.50
CA TRP A 83 4.91 -3.74 19.21
C TRP A 83 5.97 -4.45 18.37
N VAL A 84 5.62 -5.65 17.89
CA VAL A 84 6.44 -6.43 16.96
C VAL A 84 5.69 -6.62 15.65
N SER A 85 6.27 -6.16 14.54
CA SER A 85 5.69 -6.32 13.21
C SER A 85 5.56 -7.81 12.87
N THR A 86 4.37 -8.18 12.40
CA THR A 86 4.04 -9.51 11.91
C THR A 86 4.01 -9.54 10.37
N GLY A 87 3.91 -8.37 9.75
CA GLY A 87 3.93 -8.17 8.31
C GLY A 87 2.68 -7.43 7.82
N ALA A 88 2.68 -7.16 6.52
CA ALA A 88 1.57 -6.51 5.85
C ALA A 88 0.45 -7.48 5.50
N GLU A 89 -0.77 -7.00 5.64
CA GLU A 89 -1.98 -7.58 5.06
C GLU A 89 -2.61 -6.52 4.15
N ALA A 90 -2.52 -6.73 2.84
CA ALA A 90 -2.94 -5.71 1.87
C ALA A 90 -3.47 -6.31 0.57
N THR A 91 -4.31 -5.54 -0.10
CA THR A 91 -4.78 -5.88 -1.45
C THR A 91 -3.77 -5.38 -2.48
N LEU A 92 -3.42 -6.22 -3.45
CA LEU A 92 -2.57 -5.88 -4.58
C LEU A 92 -3.42 -5.43 -5.76
N VAL A 93 -3.10 -4.25 -6.31
CA VAL A 93 -3.83 -3.62 -7.40
C VAL A 93 -2.89 -3.30 -8.55
N ASP A 94 -3.25 -3.75 -9.75
CA ASP A 94 -2.46 -3.56 -10.97
C ASP A 94 -2.64 -2.17 -11.61
N GLN A 95 -1.93 -1.93 -12.72
CA GLN A 95 -2.03 -0.67 -13.47
C GLN A 95 -3.41 -0.43 -14.09
N ALA A 96 -4.19 -1.50 -14.33
CA ALA A 96 -5.57 -1.44 -14.81
C ALA A 96 -6.59 -1.25 -13.67
N ARG A 97 -6.11 -1.00 -12.44
CA ARG A 97 -6.91 -0.79 -11.22
C ARG A 97 -7.73 -2.02 -10.83
N GLN A 98 -7.33 -3.20 -11.29
CA GLN A 98 -7.94 -4.45 -10.88
C GLN A 98 -7.26 -4.96 -9.62
N SER A 99 -8.06 -5.46 -8.68
CA SER A 99 -7.52 -6.28 -7.59
C SER A 99 -7.05 -7.60 -8.19
N VAL A 100 -5.79 -7.96 -7.94
CA VAL A 100 -5.15 -9.12 -8.56
C VAL A 100 -4.60 -10.13 -7.56
N GLY A 101 -4.62 -9.79 -6.27
CA GLY A 101 -4.05 -10.62 -5.23
C GLY A 101 -3.94 -9.93 -3.89
N THR A 102 -3.20 -10.53 -2.98
CA THR A 102 -2.95 -10.01 -1.63
C THR A 102 -1.49 -10.16 -1.22
N VAL A 103 -1.03 -9.26 -0.37
CA VAL A 103 0.14 -9.43 0.50
C VAL A 103 -0.37 -9.96 1.82
N MET A 104 0.31 -10.96 2.35
CA MET A 104 0.01 -11.59 3.63
C MET A 104 1.24 -11.50 4.56
N PRO A 105 1.03 -11.68 5.88
CA PRO A 105 2.12 -11.85 6.83
C PRO A 105 3.17 -12.87 6.35
N ASN A 106 4.41 -12.73 6.81
CA ASN A 106 5.59 -13.51 6.35
C ASN A 106 6.06 -13.25 4.91
N ARG A 107 5.74 -12.09 4.31
CA ARG A 107 6.17 -11.72 2.94
C ARG A 107 5.68 -12.74 1.90
N MET A 108 4.44 -13.19 2.07
CA MET A 108 3.74 -14.01 1.09
C MET A 108 2.90 -13.11 0.18
N PHE A 109 3.01 -13.33 -1.12
CA PHE A 109 2.20 -12.67 -2.14
C PHE A 109 1.38 -13.76 -2.83
N SER A 110 0.06 -13.59 -2.87
CA SER A 110 -0.88 -14.57 -3.43
C SER A 110 -1.71 -13.92 -4.52
N GLY A 111 -1.72 -14.51 -5.71
CA GLY A 111 -2.46 -14.05 -6.87
C GLY A 111 -3.81 -14.74 -6.97
N TYR A 112 -4.83 -14.04 -7.50
CA TYR A 112 -6.14 -14.66 -7.75
C TYR A 112 -6.14 -15.72 -8.86
N ASP A 113 -5.06 -15.79 -9.64
CA ASP A 113 -4.77 -16.86 -10.58
C ASP A 113 -4.17 -18.12 -9.91
N GLY A 114 -4.05 -18.12 -8.58
CA GLY A 114 -3.49 -19.22 -7.79
C GLY A 114 -1.96 -19.24 -7.72
N SER A 115 -1.27 -18.32 -8.38
CA SER A 115 0.18 -18.17 -8.24
C SER A 115 0.54 -17.56 -6.88
N TYR A 116 1.70 -17.91 -6.33
CA TYR A 116 2.20 -17.29 -5.10
C TYR A 116 3.72 -17.23 -5.07
N VAL A 117 4.24 -16.32 -4.25
CA VAL A 117 5.65 -16.26 -3.85
C VAL A 117 5.75 -15.98 -2.36
N ILE A 118 6.63 -16.70 -1.68
CA ILE A 118 7.02 -16.47 -0.29
C ILE A 118 8.49 -16.07 -0.31
N GLY A 119 8.81 -14.95 0.33
CA GLY A 119 10.16 -14.40 0.34
C GLY A 119 10.77 -14.19 1.72
N ARG A 120 12.03 -13.78 1.72
CA ARG A 120 12.77 -13.31 2.91
C ARG A 120 13.30 -11.91 2.65
N VAL A 121 13.15 -11.01 3.61
CA VAL A 121 13.81 -9.69 3.57
C VAL A 121 15.33 -9.90 3.58
N THR A 122 16.02 -9.38 2.58
CA THR A 122 17.47 -9.46 2.42
C THR A 122 18.16 -8.11 2.57
N ALA A 123 17.40 -7.02 2.44
CA ALA A 123 17.81 -5.67 2.80
C ALA A 123 16.59 -4.80 3.09
N ASP A 124 16.77 -3.78 3.92
CA ASP A 124 15.76 -2.77 4.18
C ASP A 124 16.41 -1.40 4.47
N GLU A 125 15.68 -0.33 4.16
CA GLU A 125 16.14 1.04 4.41
C GLU A 125 14.96 1.98 4.67
N THR A 126 15.07 2.85 5.67
CA THR A 126 14.05 3.85 5.98
C THR A 126 14.27 5.09 5.13
N VAL A 127 13.43 5.28 4.11
CA VAL A 127 13.50 6.44 3.19
C VAL A 127 12.56 7.57 3.63
N THR A 128 11.38 7.24 4.12
CA THR A 128 10.39 8.21 4.61
C THR A 128 10.22 8.04 6.12
N PRO A 129 10.56 9.05 6.94
CA PRO A 129 10.33 9.01 8.38
C PRO A 129 8.85 8.75 8.70
N GLY A 130 8.57 7.85 9.64
CA GLY A 130 7.21 7.48 10.03
C GLY A 130 6.48 6.56 9.05
N ALA A 131 7.14 6.08 7.99
CA ALA A 131 6.63 5.02 7.12
C ALA A 131 7.47 3.75 7.27
N LEU A 132 6.88 2.61 6.90
CA LEU A 132 7.61 1.35 6.83
C LEU A 132 8.85 1.46 5.92
N PRO A 133 9.94 0.75 6.24
CA PRO A 133 11.14 0.79 5.42
C PRO A 133 10.86 0.20 4.03
N TRP A 134 11.57 0.72 3.04
CA TRP A 134 11.69 0.05 1.77
C TRP A 134 12.44 -1.25 1.97
N GLN A 135 12.11 -2.28 1.20
CA GLN A 135 12.68 -3.61 1.40
C GLN A 135 13.03 -4.28 0.09
N ARG A 136 14.08 -5.07 0.12
CA ARG A 136 14.38 -6.11 -0.86
C ARG A 136 14.00 -7.45 -0.26
N VAL A 137 13.17 -8.18 -0.96
CA VAL A 137 12.69 -9.50 -0.57
C VAL A 137 13.16 -10.49 -1.63
N THR A 138 13.98 -11.46 -1.25
CA THR A 138 14.40 -12.55 -2.15
C THR A 138 13.41 -13.69 -2.03
N ALA A 139 12.96 -14.21 -3.17
CA ALA A 139 12.06 -15.35 -3.22
C ALA A 139 12.71 -16.59 -2.58
N ARG A 140 11.93 -17.34 -1.81
CA ARG A 140 12.32 -18.60 -1.19
C ARG A 140 11.53 -19.77 -1.74
N LEU A 141 10.25 -19.54 -1.97
CA LEU A 141 9.34 -20.52 -2.54
C LEU A 141 8.40 -19.80 -3.49
N ASN A 142 8.21 -20.38 -4.66
CA ASN A 142 7.25 -19.93 -5.65
C ASN A 142 6.31 -21.11 -5.95
N ALA A 143 5.09 -20.84 -6.38
CA ALA A 143 4.33 -21.85 -7.11
C ALA A 143 5.17 -22.27 -8.33
N GLY A 144 5.76 -23.46 -8.28
CA GLY A 144 6.62 -23.99 -9.33
C GLY A 144 5.90 -24.11 -10.67
N GLU A 145 6.71 -24.21 -11.74
CA GLU A 145 6.34 -24.25 -13.15
C GLU A 145 5.09 -25.11 -13.42
N ARG A 146 3.92 -24.47 -13.59
CA ARG A 146 2.76 -25.07 -14.25
C ARG A 146 2.47 -24.27 -15.51
N ALA A 147 2.09 -24.96 -16.59
CA ALA A 147 1.80 -24.32 -17.87
C ALA A 147 0.66 -23.28 -17.72
N GLY A 148 0.91 -22.03 -18.17
CA GLY A 148 0.02 -20.88 -17.91
C GLY A 148 0.41 -20.10 -16.63
N GLU A 149 1.71 -19.81 -16.50
CA GLU A 149 2.50 -19.68 -15.26
C GLU A 149 1.97 -18.77 -14.14
N GLY A 150 0.95 -17.95 -14.35
CA GLY A 150 0.40 -17.07 -13.32
C GLY A 150 1.34 -15.92 -12.97
N ARG A 151 0.76 -14.84 -12.45
CA ARG A 151 1.39 -13.53 -12.28
C ARG A 151 2.66 -13.56 -11.42
N PHE A 152 2.75 -14.44 -10.42
CA PHE A 152 3.89 -14.50 -9.49
C PHE A 152 4.89 -15.62 -9.78
N ALA A 153 4.69 -16.43 -10.84
CA ALA A 153 5.68 -17.43 -11.18
C ALA A 153 7.03 -16.82 -11.54
N ARG A 154 8.07 -17.63 -11.28
CA ARG A 154 9.49 -17.31 -11.55
C ARG A 154 9.98 -16.02 -10.89
N THR A 155 9.24 -15.49 -9.91
CA THR A 155 9.69 -14.34 -9.12
C THR A 155 11.00 -14.72 -8.42
N THR A 156 12.02 -13.90 -8.63
CA THR A 156 13.36 -14.04 -8.02
C THR A 156 13.50 -13.10 -6.84
N SER A 157 12.95 -11.89 -6.97
CA SER A 157 12.90 -10.91 -5.90
C SER A 157 11.71 -9.97 -6.04
N VAL A 158 11.39 -9.29 -4.94
CA VAL A 158 10.39 -8.25 -4.85
C VAL A 158 11.01 -7.05 -4.14
N GLN A 159 10.81 -5.84 -4.66
CA GLN A 159 11.10 -4.62 -3.92
C GLN A 159 9.81 -4.02 -3.37
N ARG A 160 9.79 -3.63 -2.10
CA ARG A 160 8.76 -2.77 -1.51
C ARG A 160 9.30 -1.34 -1.49
N VAL A 161 8.64 -0.43 -2.19
CA VAL A 161 9.05 0.97 -2.34
C VAL A 161 7.85 1.90 -2.19
N LEU A 162 8.10 3.22 -2.14
CA LEU A 162 7.06 4.25 -2.05
C LEU A 162 6.07 4.00 -0.91
N THR A 163 6.59 3.60 0.25
CA THR A 163 5.79 3.30 1.44
C THR A 163 5.25 4.58 2.09
N SER A 164 4.05 4.48 2.65
CA SER A 164 3.45 5.49 3.53
C SER A 164 2.71 4.78 4.67
N GLY A 165 2.87 5.27 5.90
CA GLY A 165 2.25 4.70 7.09
C GLY A 165 2.81 3.33 7.50
N GLY A 166 2.01 2.56 8.25
CA GLY A 166 2.33 1.22 8.74
C GLY A 166 3.22 1.17 10.00
N VAL A 167 3.63 2.31 10.56
CA VAL A 167 4.43 2.40 11.79
C VAL A 167 3.53 2.81 12.97
N PRO A 168 3.56 2.11 14.12
CA PRO A 168 2.82 2.48 15.31
C PRO A 168 3.19 3.89 15.80
N PRO A 169 2.24 4.69 16.32
CA PRO A 169 2.55 6.01 16.90
C PRO A 169 3.48 5.95 18.12
N ASP A 170 3.38 4.87 18.90
CA ASP A 170 4.26 4.54 20.03
C ASP A 170 4.81 3.13 19.81
N LEU A 171 6.06 2.89 20.21
CA LEU A 171 6.70 1.57 20.18
C LEU A 171 6.20 0.66 21.32
N ALA A 172 5.75 1.24 22.42
CA ALA A 172 5.22 0.52 23.57
C ALA A 172 3.75 0.12 23.38
N CYS A 173 3.35 -0.93 24.10
CA CYS A 173 1.98 -1.41 24.16
C CYS A 173 1.64 -1.86 25.58
N ASP A 174 0.38 -1.82 25.95
CA ASP A 174 -0.01 -2.00 27.36
C ASP A 174 -0.50 -3.42 27.68
N GLN A 175 -0.83 -4.21 26.66
CA GLN A 175 -1.43 -5.52 26.82
C GLN A 175 -0.82 -6.55 25.88
N GLU A 176 -0.11 -7.53 26.45
CA GLU A 176 0.49 -8.63 25.71
C GLU A 176 -0.57 -9.44 24.93
N GLY A 177 -0.25 -9.84 23.71
CA GLY A 177 -1.11 -10.67 22.87
C GLY A 177 -2.19 -9.92 22.07
N VAL A 178 -2.35 -8.60 22.25
CA VAL A 178 -3.22 -7.81 21.38
C VAL A 178 -2.55 -7.47 20.05
N SER A 179 -3.36 -7.29 19.01
CA SER A 179 -2.91 -6.86 17.70
C SER A 179 -3.28 -5.40 17.42
N LEU A 180 -2.40 -4.69 16.73
CA LEU A 180 -2.63 -3.35 16.20
C LEU A 180 -2.51 -3.40 14.67
N PHE A 181 -3.49 -2.84 13.98
CA PHE A 181 -3.53 -2.70 12.53
C PHE A 181 -3.23 -1.24 12.20
N VAL A 182 -2.11 -0.98 11.55
CA VAL A 182 -1.70 0.37 11.18
C VAL A 182 -1.83 0.54 9.67
N PRO A 183 -2.68 1.46 9.19
CA PRO A 183 -2.87 1.67 7.76
C PRO A 183 -1.56 1.96 7.04
N TYR A 184 -1.35 1.30 5.91
CA TYR A 184 -0.19 1.50 5.06
C TYR A 184 -0.54 1.41 3.57
N SER A 185 0.33 2.02 2.76
CA SER A 185 0.39 1.78 1.33
C SER A 185 1.82 1.58 0.85
N ALA A 186 1.99 0.89 -0.27
CA ALA A 186 3.29 0.69 -0.91
C ALA A 186 3.13 0.40 -2.41
N THR A 187 4.26 0.41 -3.12
CA THR A 187 4.41 -0.18 -4.46
C THR A 187 5.34 -1.39 -4.37
N TYR A 188 4.94 -2.51 -4.97
CA TYR A 188 5.72 -3.73 -5.09
C TYR A 188 6.19 -3.92 -6.52
N LEU A 189 7.50 -4.14 -6.68
CA LEU A 189 8.18 -4.39 -7.95
C LEU A 189 8.62 -5.84 -7.98
N PHE A 190 7.99 -6.64 -8.82
CA PHE A 190 8.31 -8.06 -8.96
C PHE A 190 9.35 -8.24 -10.05
N TYR A 191 10.39 -9.01 -9.77
CA TYR A 191 11.48 -9.29 -10.70
C TYR A 191 11.61 -10.79 -10.94
N ARG A 192 11.99 -11.16 -12.16
CA ARG A 192 12.41 -12.53 -12.53
C ARG A 192 13.82 -12.51 -13.10
N ALA A 193 14.43 -13.68 -13.23
CA ALA A 193 15.69 -13.81 -13.94
C ALA A 193 15.54 -13.36 -15.40
N SER A 194 16.57 -12.68 -15.93
CA SER A 194 16.66 -12.33 -17.34
C SER A 194 16.82 -13.55 -18.24
N ASP A 195 17.50 -14.59 -17.75
CA ASP A 195 17.59 -15.90 -18.37
C ASP A 195 16.73 -16.92 -17.60
N PRO A 196 15.66 -17.47 -18.20
CA PRO A 196 14.82 -18.49 -17.58
C PRO A 196 15.59 -19.75 -17.13
N ALA A 197 16.72 -20.09 -17.77
CA ALA A 197 17.53 -21.26 -17.43
C ALA A 197 18.35 -21.09 -16.14
N ALA A 198 18.54 -19.85 -15.67
CA ALA A 198 19.30 -19.56 -14.45
C ALA A 198 18.53 -19.84 -13.15
N VAL A 199 17.23 -20.18 -13.24
CA VAL A 199 16.32 -20.35 -12.09
C VAL A 199 16.23 -21.82 -11.63
N VAL A 200 17.03 -22.74 -12.18
CA VAL A 200 17.06 -24.13 -11.70
C VAL A 200 17.62 -24.15 -10.27
N PRO A 201 16.81 -24.44 -9.23
CA PRO A 201 17.34 -24.63 -7.89
C PRO A 201 18.30 -25.82 -7.94
N ALA A 202 19.44 -25.72 -7.27
CA ALA A 202 20.29 -26.89 -7.06
C ALA A 202 19.42 -28.05 -6.51
N PRO A 203 19.53 -29.27 -7.04
CA PRO A 203 18.74 -30.40 -6.54
C PRO A 203 18.97 -30.53 -5.04
N GLU A 204 17.89 -30.58 -4.25
CA GLU A 204 18.01 -30.96 -2.84
C GLU A 204 18.69 -32.33 -2.76
N PRO A 205 19.69 -32.53 -1.87
CA PRO A 205 20.28 -33.85 -1.66
C PRO A 205 19.16 -34.83 -1.29
N PRO A 206 19.17 -36.06 -1.82
CA PRO A 206 18.16 -37.05 -1.46
C PRO A 206 18.19 -37.28 0.07
N LEU A 207 16.99 -37.33 0.66
CA LEU A 207 16.73 -37.55 2.10
C LEU A 207 17.49 -38.74 2.71
N ASN A 208 17.98 -39.65 1.86
CA ASN A 208 18.62 -40.90 2.25
C ASN A 208 20.13 -40.75 2.51
N ALA A 209 20.75 -39.62 2.15
CA ALA A 209 22.19 -39.43 2.35
C ALA A 209 22.59 -39.17 3.81
N ALA A 210 21.63 -38.84 4.69
CA ALA A 210 21.88 -38.60 6.12
C ALA A 210 21.88 -39.89 6.98
N SER A 211 21.55 -41.06 6.41
CA SER A 211 21.47 -42.33 7.16
C SER A 211 22.68 -43.27 6.96
N ALA A 212 23.71 -42.86 6.21
CA ALA A 212 24.86 -43.71 5.91
C ALA A 212 26.14 -43.34 6.68
N ALA A 213 26.01 -42.54 7.74
CA ALA A 213 27.12 -42.18 8.63
C ALA A 213 26.74 -42.40 10.10
N GLN A 214 26.52 -43.66 10.46
CA GLN A 214 26.67 -44.19 11.82
C GLN A 214 27.32 -45.58 11.73
#